data_AF-A0A1C6HYW6-F1
#
_entry.id   AF-A0A1C6HYW6-F1
#
_cell.length_a   1.000
_cell.length_b   1.000
_cell.length_c   1.000
_cell.angle_alpha   90.00
_cell.angle_beta   90.00
_cell.angle_gamma   90.00
#
_symmetry.space_group_name_H-M   'P 1'
#
loop_
_entity.id
_entity.type
_entity.pdbx_description
1 polymer ?
#
loop_
_entity_poly.entity_id
_entity_poly.type
_entity_poly.pdbx_seq_one_letter_code
_entity_poly.pdbx_strand_id
1 'polypeptide(L)'
;MDLDQMAYRCPKAEVVEIVRLEGYRLTFAAAGSGLATIFPEEGSHVDGVLWSLTGDCEKSLDLYEGYPDFYDKQEITVKNKDGREIKAIVYIMTKDYMQNFNPPGRSYLTGILKGCRQNQIPTEPILKAARKPPVPGKTQKSQPKKQRKAGQER
;
A
#
# COMPACT_ATOMS: atom_id res chain seq x y z
N MET A 1 6.04 4.41 -5.83
CA MET A 1 6.08 3.76 -7.16
C MET A 1 6.97 4.49 -8.14
N ASP A 2 6.98 5.83 -8.17
CA ASP A 2 7.88 6.60 -9.04
C ASP A 2 9.34 6.45 -8.58
N LEU A 3 10.23 6.07 -9.52
CA LEU A 3 11.64 5.77 -9.24
C LEU A 3 12.42 7.03 -8.84
N ASP A 4 12.13 8.17 -9.45
CA ASP A 4 12.85 9.43 -9.17
C ASP A 4 12.46 9.96 -7.80
N GLN A 5 11.18 9.82 -7.47
CA GLN A 5 10.64 10.14 -6.15
C GLN A 5 11.25 9.23 -5.06
N MET A 6 11.41 7.93 -5.33
CA MET A 6 12.07 7.03 -4.38
C MET A 6 13.55 7.37 -4.22
N ALA A 7 14.28 7.57 -5.32
CA ALA A 7 15.71 7.93 -5.28
C ALA A 7 15.96 9.24 -4.52
N TYR A 8 15.05 10.21 -4.61
CA TYR A 8 15.15 11.45 -3.83
C TYR A 8 14.95 11.23 -2.33
N ARG A 9 14.00 10.37 -1.92
CA ARG A 9 13.66 10.12 -0.51
C ARG A 9 14.62 9.14 0.16
N CYS A 10 15.01 8.10 -0.57
CA CYS A 10 15.93 7.07 -0.15
C CYS A 10 16.81 6.69 -1.35
N PRO A 11 17.99 7.34 -1.50
CA PRO A 11 18.93 7.03 -2.59
C PRO A 11 19.50 5.60 -2.53
N LYS A 12 19.42 4.95 -1.36
CA LYS A 12 19.90 3.58 -1.13
C LYS A 12 18.81 2.52 -1.31
N ALA A 13 17.59 2.91 -1.72
CA ALA A 13 16.52 1.96 -1.98
C ALA A 13 16.76 1.29 -3.33
N GLU A 14 16.60 -0.03 -3.36
CA GLU A 14 16.73 -0.82 -4.58
C GLU A 14 15.39 -1.44 -4.93
N VAL A 15 15.01 -1.36 -6.21
CA VAL A 15 13.86 -2.10 -6.73
C VAL A 15 14.19 -3.58 -6.67
N VAL A 16 13.37 -4.36 -5.98
CA VAL A 16 13.51 -5.82 -5.93
C VAL A 16 12.72 -6.44 -7.08
N GLU A 17 11.39 -6.28 -7.05
CA GLU A 17 10.50 -6.85 -8.06
C GLU A 17 9.09 -6.24 -7.99
N ILE A 18 8.23 -6.62 -8.94
CA ILE A 18 6.80 -6.31 -8.92
C ILE A 18 6.08 -7.39 -8.13
N VAL A 19 5.24 -6.96 -7.21
CA VAL A 19 4.50 -7.83 -6.30
C VAL A 19 3.03 -7.49 -6.28
N ARG A 20 2.22 -8.47 -5.89
CA ARG A 20 0.78 -8.35 -5.72
C ARG A 20 0.40 -8.55 -4.27
N LEU A 21 -0.41 -7.64 -3.75
CA LEU A 21 -1.09 -7.78 -2.47
C LEU A 21 -2.52 -8.25 -2.70
N GLU A 22 -2.82 -9.47 -2.29
CA GLU A 22 -4.16 -10.09 -2.41
C GLU A 22 -5.08 -9.70 -1.25
N GLY A 23 -6.37 -9.60 -1.50
CA GLY A 23 -7.39 -9.28 -0.49
C GLY A 23 -7.46 -7.80 -0.12
N TYR A 24 -6.87 -6.93 -0.94
CA TYR A 24 -6.87 -5.49 -0.78
C TYR A 24 -7.24 -4.81 -2.09
N ARG A 25 -7.82 -3.61 -1.98
CA ARG A 25 -7.99 -2.69 -3.10
C ARG A 25 -7.30 -1.37 -2.83
N LEU A 26 -6.92 -0.69 -3.91
CA LEU A 26 -6.52 0.71 -3.86
C LEU A 26 -7.74 1.61 -3.76
N THR A 27 -7.66 2.67 -2.95
CA THR A 27 -8.63 3.76 -2.88
C THR A 27 -7.90 5.08 -2.64
N PHE A 28 -8.64 6.19 -2.74
CA PHE A 28 -8.14 7.53 -2.45
C PHE A 28 -8.99 8.18 -1.35
N ALA A 29 -8.33 8.74 -0.34
CA ALA A 29 -8.96 9.32 0.85
C ALA A 29 -8.16 10.54 1.36
N ALA A 30 -8.45 11.02 2.57
CA ALA A 30 -8.02 12.30 3.14
C ALA A 30 -8.74 13.55 2.58
N ALA A 31 -8.82 14.58 3.43
CA ALA A 31 -9.42 15.87 3.08
C ALA A 31 -8.59 16.61 2.02
N GLY A 32 -9.26 17.42 1.18
CA GLY A 32 -8.59 18.19 0.13
C GLY A 32 -8.40 17.39 -1.15
N SER A 33 -7.18 16.94 -1.44
CA SER A 33 -6.87 16.08 -2.59
C SER A 33 -6.66 14.65 -2.12
N GLY A 34 -7.37 13.70 -2.74
CA GLY A 34 -7.26 12.29 -2.40
C GLY A 34 -5.82 11.74 -2.48
N LEU A 35 -5.38 11.09 -1.41
CA LEU A 35 -4.11 10.36 -1.35
C LEU A 35 -4.34 8.85 -1.37
N ALA A 36 -3.40 8.13 -1.97
CA ALA A 36 -3.50 6.70 -2.18
C ALA A 36 -3.40 5.93 -0.86
N THR A 37 -4.34 5.03 -0.63
CA THR A 37 -4.31 4.08 0.49
C THR A 37 -4.93 2.76 0.06
N ILE A 38 -4.74 1.70 0.83
CA ILE A 38 -5.34 0.39 0.59
C ILE A 38 -6.42 0.07 1.62
N PHE A 39 -7.43 -0.67 1.19
CA PHE A 39 -8.51 -1.15 2.06
C PHE A 39 -8.72 -2.65 1.84
N PRO A 40 -8.95 -3.45 2.90
CA PRO A 40 -9.27 -4.87 2.74
C PRO A 40 -10.52 -5.08 1.88
N GLU A 41 -10.40 -5.87 0.81
CA GLU A 41 -11.50 -6.25 -0.06
C GLU A 41 -11.22 -7.63 -0.65
N GLU A 42 -12.00 -8.61 -0.21
CA GLU A 42 -11.87 -10.00 -0.65
C GLU A 42 -12.11 -10.13 -2.16
N GLY A 43 -11.25 -10.88 -2.85
CA GLY A 43 -11.29 -11.03 -4.31
C GLY A 43 -10.66 -9.87 -5.09
N SER A 44 -10.20 -8.81 -4.41
CA SER A 44 -9.44 -7.71 -5.01
C SER A 44 -7.94 -7.86 -4.75
N HIS A 45 -7.14 -7.15 -5.55
CA HIS A 45 -5.69 -7.08 -5.36
C HIS A 45 -5.13 -5.69 -5.70
N VAL A 46 -3.91 -5.44 -5.22
CA VAL A 46 -3.11 -4.26 -5.56
C VAL A 46 -1.73 -4.71 -6.05
N ASP A 47 -1.38 -4.30 -7.28
CA ASP A 47 -0.02 -4.48 -7.79
C ASP A 47 0.86 -3.31 -7.35
N GLY A 48 2.08 -3.59 -6.93
CA GLY A 48 3.02 -2.63 -6.38
C GLY A 48 4.48 -2.99 -6.68
N VAL A 49 5.38 -2.09 -6.27
CA VAL A 49 6.83 -2.26 -6.42
C VAL A 49 7.39 -2.60 -5.04
N LEU A 50 8.09 -3.72 -4.93
CA LEU A 50 8.82 -4.09 -3.72
C LEU A 50 10.19 -3.41 -3.73
N TRP A 51 10.51 -2.75 -2.62
CA TRP A 51 11.78 -2.06 -2.43
C TRP A 51 12.56 -2.69 -1.27
N SER A 52 13.86 -2.86 -1.47
CA SER A 52 14.81 -3.15 -0.40
C SER A 52 15.21 -1.83 0.24
N LEU A 53 15.07 -1.74 1.57
CA LEU A 53 15.33 -0.53 2.34
C LEU A 53 16.41 -0.78 3.39
N THR A 54 17.23 0.24 3.64
CA THR A 54 18.07 0.31 4.84
C THR A 54 17.26 0.88 6.01
N GLY A 55 17.71 0.68 7.25
CA GLY A 55 17.04 1.25 8.42
C GLY A 55 16.94 2.78 8.40
N ASP A 56 17.92 3.48 7.81
CA ASP A 56 17.85 4.95 7.67
C ASP A 56 16.80 5.36 6.64
N CYS A 57 16.66 4.59 5.57
CA CYS A 57 15.62 4.82 4.57
C CYS A 57 14.22 4.59 5.14
N GLU A 58 14.05 3.54 5.94
CA GLU A 58 12.78 3.30 6.64
C GLU A 58 12.40 4.50 7.52
N LYS A 59 13.33 5.02 8.33
CA LYS A 59 13.09 6.22 9.16
C LYS A 59 12.76 7.47 8.33
N SER A 60 13.46 7.67 7.21
CA SER A 60 13.18 8.80 6.31
C SER A 60 11.79 8.70 5.68
N LEU A 61 11.36 7.47 5.36
CA LEU A 61 10.02 7.21 4.84
C LEU A 61 8.96 7.38 5.93
N ASP A 62 9.19 6.93 7.16
CA ASP A 62 8.28 7.14 8.29
C ASP A 62 7.96 8.63 8.48
N LEU A 63 8.99 9.49 8.44
CA LEU A 63 8.82 10.94 8.52
C LEU A 63 8.05 11.51 7.32
N TYR A 64 8.33 11.01 6.11
CA TYR A 64 7.68 11.48 4.89
C TYR A 64 6.19 11.10 4.84
N GLU A 65 5.85 9.90 5.29
CA GLU A 65 4.47 9.39 5.31
C GLU A 65 3.66 9.92 6.51
N GLY A 66 4.30 10.63 7.44
CA GLY A 66 3.65 11.14 8.65
C GLY A 66 3.26 10.03 9.63
N TYR A 67 4.05 8.96 9.69
CA TYR A 67 3.87 7.88 10.66
C TYR A 67 4.13 8.38 12.10
N PRO A 68 3.32 7.98 13.10
CA PRO A 68 2.17 7.06 13.03
C PRO A 68 0.79 7.73 12.84
N ASP A 69 0.73 9.06 12.70
CA ASP A 69 -0.52 9.79 12.77
C ASP A 69 -1.32 9.71 11.45
N PHE A 70 -0.67 9.98 10.33
CA PHE A 70 -1.32 10.09 9.02
C PHE A 70 -1.45 8.74 8.30
N TYR A 71 -0.34 7.98 8.29
CA TYR A 71 -0.33 6.57 7.88
C TYR A 71 0.21 5.71 9.01
N ASP A 72 -0.42 4.55 9.20
CA ASP A 72 0.10 3.46 10.02
C ASP A 72 1.00 2.55 9.18
N LYS A 73 2.03 1.98 9.80
CA LYS A 73 2.99 1.08 9.14
C LYS A 73 2.67 -0.36 9.53
N GLN A 74 2.33 -1.17 8.54
CA GLN A 74 1.90 -2.55 8.75
C GLN A 74 2.78 -3.54 8.00
N GLU A 75 3.07 -4.68 8.63
CA GLU A 75 3.65 -5.84 7.94
C GLU A 75 2.53 -6.60 7.21
N ILE A 76 2.71 -6.76 5.90
CA ILE A 76 1.82 -7.51 5.01
C ILE A 76 2.58 -8.62 4.29
N THR A 77 1.84 -9.58 3.75
CA THR A 77 2.38 -10.59 2.84
C THR A 77 1.98 -10.26 1.42
N VAL A 78 2.96 -10.14 0.53
CA VAL A 78 2.77 -9.96 -0.92
C VAL A 78 3.25 -11.19 -1.67
N LYS A 79 2.78 -11.37 -2.89
CA LYS A 79 3.19 -12.45 -3.79
C LYS A 79 3.93 -11.90 -5.00
N ASN A 80 5.03 -12.51 -5.37
CA ASN A 80 5.66 -12.20 -6.64
C ASN A 80 5.01 -12.96 -7.81
N LYS A 81 5.56 -12.80 -9.02
CA LYS A 81 5.05 -13.46 -10.24
C LYS A 81 5.12 -14.99 -10.18
N ASP A 82 6.07 -15.54 -9.42
CA ASP A 82 6.22 -16.99 -9.22
C ASP A 82 5.30 -17.53 -8.09
N GLY A 83 4.51 -16.66 -7.46
CA GLY A 83 3.63 -17.01 -6.34
C GLY A 83 4.34 -17.13 -4.99
N ARG A 84 5.64 -16.76 -4.91
CA ARG A 84 6.39 -16.74 -3.65
C ARG A 84 5.85 -15.65 -2.74
N GLU A 85 5.60 -16.01 -1.49
CA GLU A 85 5.19 -15.07 -0.44
C GLU A 85 6.39 -14.34 0.17
N ILE A 86 6.27 -13.02 0.29
CA ILE A 86 7.30 -12.13 0.81
C ILE A 86 6.65 -11.21 1.84
N LYS A 87 7.28 -11.09 3.01
CA LYS A 87 6.87 -10.11 4.02
C LYS A 87 7.41 -8.73 3.65
N ALA A 88 6.56 -7.73 3.69
CA ALA A 88 6.91 -6.35 3.39
C ALA A 88 6.19 -5.39 4.33
N ILE A 89 6.76 -4.20 4.51
CA ILE A 89 6.06 -3.10 5.16
C ILE A 89 5.24 -2.32 4.12
N VAL A 90 4.09 -1.82 4.55
CA VAL A 90 3.25 -0.89 3.78
C VAL A 90 2.70 0.19 4.70
N TYR A 91 2.50 1.38 4.15
CA TYR A 91 1.84 2.48 4.84
C TYR A 91 0.35 2.49 4.46
N ILE A 92 -0.53 2.40 5.46
CA ILE A 92 -1.99 2.41 5.30
C ILE A 92 -2.55 3.60 6.07
N MET A 93 -3.33 4.43 5.39
CA MET A 93 -3.90 5.64 5.99
C MET A 93 -4.70 5.30 7.26
N THR A 94 -4.51 6.08 8.32
CA THR A 94 -5.21 5.81 9.59
C THR A 94 -6.71 6.10 9.45
N LYS A 95 -7.51 5.51 10.36
CA LYS A 95 -8.98 5.57 10.30
C LYS A 95 -9.52 7.00 10.29
N ASP A 96 -8.82 7.92 10.96
CA ASP A 96 -9.22 9.31 11.10
C ASP A 96 -9.17 10.06 9.76
N TYR A 97 -8.23 9.69 8.87
CA TYR A 97 -8.11 10.27 7.54
C TYR A 97 -8.82 9.46 6.44
N MET A 98 -9.17 8.20 6.73
CA MET A 98 -9.81 7.28 5.78
C MET A 98 -11.32 7.50 5.60
N GLN A 99 -11.93 8.45 6.33
CA GLN A 99 -13.39 8.49 6.52
C GLN A 99 -14.21 8.67 5.24
N ASN A 100 -13.65 9.27 4.18
CA ASN A 100 -14.37 9.47 2.92
C ASN A 100 -13.47 9.24 1.70
N PHE A 101 -14.10 8.77 0.62
CA PHE A 101 -13.49 8.87 -0.70
C PHE A 101 -13.18 10.31 -1.04
N ASN A 102 -12.00 10.52 -1.60
CA ASN A 102 -11.70 11.78 -2.23
C ASN A 102 -10.89 11.50 -3.51
N PRO A 103 -11.30 11.97 -4.70
CA PRO A 103 -10.52 11.76 -5.90
C PRO A 103 -9.15 12.43 -5.81
N PRO A 104 -8.09 11.82 -6.37
CA PRO A 104 -6.77 12.42 -6.39
C PRO A 104 -6.71 13.63 -7.33
N GLY A 105 -5.92 14.63 -6.96
CA GLY A 105 -5.54 15.71 -7.87
C GLY A 105 -4.80 15.19 -9.12
N ARG A 106 -4.94 15.90 -10.24
CA ARG A 106 -4.40 15.48 -11.55
C ARG A 106 -2.88 15.26 -11.53
N SER A 107 -2.13 16.15 -10.88
CA SER A 107 -0.66 16.05 -10.77
C SER A 107 -0.24 14.83 -9.96
N TYR A 108 -0.89 14.58 -8.82
CA TYR A 108 -0.65 13.43 -7.97
C TYR A 108 -0.94 12.11 -8.70
N LEU A 109 -2.11 12.01 -9.34
CA LEU A 109 -2.46 10.84 -10.16
C LEU A 109 -1.45 10.62 -11.30
N THR A 110 -1.01 11.69 -11.97
CA THR A 110 0.00 11.60 -13.03
C THR A 110 1.32 11.03 -12.51
N GLY A 111 1.75 11.40 -11.31
CA GLY A 111 2.93 10.83 -10.64
C GLY A 111 2.80 9.33 -10.35
N ILE A 112 1.63 8.91 -9.85
CA ILE A 112 1.34 7.48 -9.63
C ILE A 112 1.42 6.71 -10.96
N LEU A 113 0.77 7.23 -12.01
CA LEU A 113 0.76 6.60 -13.33
C LEU A 113 2.15 6.58 -13.98
N LYS A 114 2.98 7.60 -13.74
CA LYS A 114 4.38 7.61 -14.16
C LYS A 114 5.16 6.47 -13.50
N GLY A 115 5.03 6.30 -12.19
CA GLY A 115 5.61 5.17 -11.47
C GLY A 115 5.13 3.82 -11.97
N CYS A 116 3.83 3.68 -12.27
CA CYS A 116 3.29 2.46 -12.88
C CYS A 116 3.97 2.16 -14.22
N ARG A 117 4.10 3.16 -15.10
CA ARG A 117 4.76 2.97 -16.41
C ARG A 117 6.24 2.61 -16.29
N GLN A 118 6.98 3.26 -15.38
CA GLN A 118 8.39 2.93 -15.12
C GLN A 118 8.59 1.47 -14.70
N ASN A 119 7.60 0.91 -13.99
CA ASN A 119 7.65 -0.42 -13.41
C ASN A 119 6.78 -1.47 -14.13
N GLN A 120 6.25 -1.11 -15.31
CA GLN A 120 5.38 -1.99 -16.12
C GLN A 120 4.13 -2.51 -15.38
N ILE A 121 3.62 -1.72 -14.42
CA ILE A 121 2.38 -2.01 -13.71
C ILE A 121 1.19 -1.48 -14.54
N PRO A 122 0.12 -2.26 -14.75
CA PRO A 122 -1.08 -1.78 -15.43
C PRO A 122 -1.67 -0.54 -14.76
N THR A 123 -1.96 0.50 -15.54
CA THR A 123 -2.52 1.75 -15.03
C THR A 123 -4.04 1.71 -14.83
N GLU A 124 -4.72 0.77 -15.50
CA GLU A 124 -6.18 0.67 -15.50
C GLU A 124 -6.78 0.49 -14.09
N PRO A 125 -6.23 -0.36 -13.19
CA PRO A 125 -6.71 -0.45 -11.82
C PRO A 125 -6.62 0.88 -11.05
N ILE A 126 -5.54 1.65 -11.24
CA ILE A 126 -5.34 2.96 -10.61
C ILE A 126 -6.41 3.96 -11.07
N LEU A 127 -6.65 4.02 -12.38
CA LEU A 127 -7.65 4.91 -12.97
C LEU A 127 -9.08 4.55 -12.50
N LYS A 128 -9.38 3.26 -12.35
CA LYS A 128 -10.65 2.79 -11.79
C LYS A 128 -10.79 3.19 -10.32
N ALA A 129 -9.75 3.01 -9.50
CA ALA A 129 -9.74 3.40 -8.09
C ALA A 129 -9.90 4.92 -7.92
N ALA A 130 -9.30 5.72 -8.80
CA ALA A 130 -9.41 7.19 -8.76
C ALA A 130 -10.81 7.74 -9.08
N ARG A 131 -11.72 6.90 -9.62
CA ARG A 131 -13.09 7.28 -10.00
C ARG A 131 -14.18 6.69 -9.11
N LYS A 132 -13.85 5.67 -8.31
CA LYS A 132 -14.85 4.91 -7.55
C LYS A 132 -14.76 5.25 -6.05
N PRO A 133 -15.86 5.69 -5.42
CA PRO A 133 -15.92 5.71 -3.97
C PRO A 133 -15.80 4.28 -3.41
N PRO A 134 -15.19 4.09 -2.22
CA PRO A 134 -15.26 2.82 -1.54
C PRO A 134 -16.73 2.53 -1.25
N VAL A 135 -17.20 1.36 -1.69
CA VAL A 135 -18.58 0.93 -1.40
C VAL A 135 -18.71 0.83 0.13
N PRO A 136 -19.58 1.62 0.78
CA PRO A 136 -19.86 1.43 2.20
C PRO A 136 -20.66 0.13 2.32
N GLY A 137 -20.15 -0.87 3.05
CA GLY A 137 -21.02 -1.99 3.45
C GLY A 137 -20.47 -3.40 3.55
N LYS A 138 -19.15 -3.64 3.59
CA LYS A 138 -18.63 -4.92 4.12
C LYS A 138 -17.46 -4.69 5.05
N THR A 139 -17.79 -4.27 6.27
CA THR A 139 -16.94 -4.44 7.45
C THR A 139 -16.75 -5.94 7.64
N GLN A 140 -15.73 -6.54 7.00
CA GLN A 140 -15.31 -7.88 7.38
C GLN A 140 -14.57 -7.75 8.71
N LYS A 141 -15.12 -8.41 9.73
CA LYS A 141 -14.57 -8.53 11.06
C LYS A 141 -13.09 -8.91 10.95
N SER A 142 -12.22 -8.10 11.57
CA SER A 142 -10.84 -8.46 11.83
C SER A 142 -10.80 -9.89 12.38
N GLN A 143 -10.17 -10.81 11.65
CA GLN A 143 -9.96 -12.16 12.16
C GLN A 143 -9.06 -12.06 13.41
N PRO A 144 -9.45 -12.66 14.54
CA PRO A 144 -8.60 -12.68 15.71
C PRO A 144 -7.35 -13.52 15.40
N LYS A 145 -6.17 -12.97 15.72
CA LYS A 145 -4.88 -13.68 15.67
C LYS A 145 -5.03 -15.02 16.41
N LYS A 146 -4.92 -16.14 15.68
CA LYS A 146 -4.80 -17.48 16.30
C LYS A 146 -3.50 -17.51 17.12
N GLN A 147 -3.63 -17.37 18.44
CA GLN A 147 -2.61 -17.82 19.39
C GLN A 147 -2.37 -19.31 19.15
N ARG A 148 -1.17 -19.67 18.69
CA ARG A 148 -0.71 -21.06 18.67
C ARG A 148 -0.54 -21.47 20.13
N LYS A 149 -1.44 -22.32 20.64
CA LYS A 149 -1.19 -23.05 21.88
C LYS A 149 0.04 -23.92 21.66
N ALA A 150 1.09 -23.66 22.43
CA ALA A 150 2.23 -24.56 22.55
C ALA A 150 1.73 -25.89 23.13
N GLY A 151 2.04 -26.97 22.41
CA GLY A 151 1.72 -28.33 22.79
C GLY A 151 2.50 -28.75 24.04
N GLN A 152 1.85 -29.66 24.75
CA GLN A 152 2.28 -30.41 25.91
C GLN A 152 3.20 -31.55 25.47
N GLU A 153 4.36 -31.67 26.12
CA GLU A 153 5.25 -32.86 26.21
C GLU A 153 6.00 -32.68 27.54
N ARG A 154 6.19 -33.63 28.45
CA ARG A 154 5.75 -35.01 28.67
C ARG A 154 5.74 -35.21 30.19
#